data_AF-A0A1H9BB23-F1
#
_entry.id   AF-A0A1H9BB23-F1
#
_cell.length_a   1.000
_cell.length_b   1.000
_cell.length_c   1.000
_cell.angle_alpha   90.00
_cell.angle_beta   90.00
_cell.angle_gamma   90.00
#
_symmetry.space_group_name_H-M   'P 1'
#
loop_
_entity.id
_entity.type
_entity.pdbx_description
1 polymer ?
#
loop_
_entity_poly.entity_id
_entity_poly.type
_entity_poly.pdbx_seq_one_letter_code
_entity_poly.pdbx_strand_id
1 'polypeptide(L)'
;MSLDTTLSEEAGSPPQDGWFSREHRDRIDELITRLQTSDTRESVSRYHAMAEGYLLGLLDCYHTSAEHHDAVRQYLHNLAIARLKVVKAKVRR
;
A
#
# COMPACT_ATOMS: atom_id res chain seq x y z
N MET A 1 20.76 7.86 0.31
CA MET A 1 19.66 7.31 1.14
C MET A 1 18.54 6.95 0.19
N SER A 2 18.21 5.67 0.07
CA SER A 2 17.22 5.18 -0.88
C SER A 2 15.84 5.74 -0.52
N LEU A 3 15.20 6.46 -1.45
CA LEU A 3 13.84 7.00 -1.30
C LEU A 3 12.83 5.94 -0.80
N ASP A 4 13.10 4.68 -1.12
CA ASP A 4 12.31 3.51 -0.75
C ASP A 4 12.30 3.23 0.76
N THR A 5 13.44 3.39 1.42
CA THR A 5 13.59 3.18 2.87
C THR A 5 12.81 4.24 3.67
N THR A 6 12.89 5.50 3.24
CA THR A 6 12.15 6.60 3.88
C THR A 6 10.64 6.51 3.70
N LEU A 7 10.17 5.97 2.57
CA LEU A 7 8.73 5.77 2.32
C LEU A 7 8.17 4.66 3.22
N SER A 8 8.94 3.60 3.45
CA SER A 8 8.54 2.50 4.33
C SER A 8 8.49 2.91 5.81
N GLU A 9 9.37 3.79 6.26
CA GLU A 9 9.34 4.31 7.65
C GLU A 9 8.15 5.24 7.92
N GLU A 10 7.75 6.09 6.96
CA GLU A 10 6.57 6.96 7.10
C GLU A 10 5.24 6.18 7.00
N ALA A 11 5.24 5.02 6.34
CA ALA A 11 4.02 4.24 6.10
C ALA A 11 3.51 3.48 7.33
N GLY A 12 4.39 3.22 8.32
CA GLY A 12 4.10 2.39 9.49
C GLY A 12 4.36 0.91 9.23
N SER A 13 3.71 0.03 10.01
CA SER A 13 3.96 -1.40 9.92
C SER A 13 3.37 -2.01 8.65
N PRO A 14 4.18 -2.67 7.79
CA PRO A 14 3.67 -3.41 6.65
C PRO A 14 2.79 -4.58 7.11
N PRO A 15 2.02 -5.21 6.20
CA PRO A 15 1.34 -6.45 6.49
C PRO A 15 2.32 -7.46 7.14
N GLN A 16 1.89 -8.16 8.19
CA GLN A 16 2.74 -9.13 8.89
C GLN A 16 2.52 -10.56 8.37
N ASP A 17 3.45 -11.45 8.70
CA ASP A 17 3.31 -12.88 8.39
C ASP A 17 2.11 -13.48 9.13
N GLY A 18 1.41 -14.41 8.48
CA GLY A 18 0.23 -15.08 9.05
C GLY A 18 -1.07 -14.25 9.05
N TRP A 19 -1.06 -12.98 8.65
CA TRP A 19 -2.29 -12.17 8.51
C TRP A 19 -3.14 -12.54 7.30
N PHE A 20 -2.49 -13.06 6.27
CA PHE A 20 -3.08 -13.42 4.99
C PHE A 20 -2.54 -14.78 4.55
N SER A 21 -3.37 -15.56 3.86
CA SER A 21 -2.89 -16.69 3.07
C SER A 21 -1.81 -16.23 2.08
N ARG A 22 -0.88 -17.13 1.74
CA ARG A 22 0.24 -16.83 0.84
C ARG A 22 -0.18 -16.15 -0.47
N GLU A 23 -1.27 -16.62 -1.08
CA GLU A 23 -1.81 -16.03 -2.32
C GLU A 23 -2.21 -14.55 -2.14
N HIS A 24 -2.98 -14.24 -1.10
CA HIS A 24 -3.40 -12.88 -0.80
C HIS A 24 -2.22 -12.00 -0.40
N ARG A 25 -1.24 -12.58 0.29
CA ARG A 25 -0.02 -11.89 0.67
C ARG A 25 0.78 -11.46 -0.55
N ASP A 26 1.07 -12.38 -1.46
CA ASP A 26 1.77 -12.10 -2.73
C ASP A 26 1.04 -11.00 -3.52
N ARG A 27 -0.30 -11.04 -3.56
CA ARG A 27 -1.10 -10.02 -4.25
C ARG A 27 -1.00 -8.64 -3.60
N ILE A 28 -1.02 -8.57 -2.27
CA ILE A 28 -0.86 -7.32 -1.52
C ILE A 28 0.56 -6.75 -1.72
N ASP A 29 1.59 -7.59 -1.65
CA ASP A 29 2.98 -7.17 -1.86
C ASP A 29 3.22 -6.66 -3.29
N GLU A 30 2.58 -7.26 -4.30
CA GLU A 30 2.59 -6.74 -5.68
C GLU A 30 2.01 -5.33 -5.73
N LEU A 31 0.85 -5.10 -5.11
CA LEU A 31 0.19 -3.79 -5.10
C LEU A 31 1.01 -2.74 -4.35
N ILE A 32 1.63 -3.11 -3.23
CA ILE A 32 2.57 -2.26 -2.48
C ILE A 32 3.74 -1.85 -3.38
N THR A 33 4.34 -2.82 -4.08
CA THR A 33 5.47 -2.57 -4.99
C THR A 33 5.07 -1.64 -6.13
N ARG A 34 3.89 -1.85 -6.73
CA ARG A 34 3.36 -0.97 -7.79
C ARG A 34 3.09 0.45 -7.28
N LEU A 35 2.58 0.57 -6.06
CA LEU A 35 2.34 1.86 -5.41
C LEU A 35 3.66 2.61 -5.13
N GLN A 36 4.66 1.92 -4.58
CA GLN A 36 6.00 2.47 -4.30
C GLN A 36 6.72 2.95 -5.55
N THR A 37 6.62 2.18 -6.64
CA THR A 37 7.31 2.48 -7.90
C THR A 37 6.61 3.53 -8.75
N SER A 38 5.33 3.82 -8.49
CA SER A 38 4.51 4.76 -9.28
C SER A 38 5.08 6.17 -9.34
N ASP A 39 5.32 6.70 -10.52
CA ASP A 39 5.92 8.03 -10.74
C ASP A 39 4.91 9.16 -11.03
N THR A 40 3.64 8.83 -11.24
CA THR A 40 2.56 9.80 -11.49
C THR A 40 1.50 9.79 -10.40
N ARG A 41 0.77 10.90 -10.25
CA ARG A 41 -0.35 11.00 -9.30
C ARG A 41 -1.46 10.02 -9.65
N GLU A 42 -1.73 9.84 -10.95
CA GLU A 42 -2.74 8.90 -11.44
C GLU A 42 -2.39 7.45 -11.12
N SER A 43 -1.12 7.03 -11.33
CA SER A 43 -0.69 5.68 -10.98
C SER A 43 -0.78 5.43 -9.48
N VAL A 44 -0.34 6.39 -8.65
CA VAL A 44 -0.47 6.28 -7.18
C VAL A 44 -1.95 6.12 -6.78
N SER A 45 -2.84 6.96 -7.32
CA SER A 45 -4.28 6.85 -7.04
C SER A 45 -4.88 5.52 -7.50
N ARG A 46 -4.47 5.02 -8.67
CA ARG A 46 -4.96 3.76 -9.23
C ARG A 46 -4.56 2.57 -8.36
N TYR A 47 -3.28 2.44 -8.04
CA TYR A 47 -2.80 1.29 -7.28
C TYR A 47 -3.26 1.33 -5.82
N HIS A 48 -3.41 2.53 -5.24
CA HIS A 48 -4.05 2.67 -3.92
C HIS A 48 -5.50 2.17 -3.94
N ALA A 49 -6.31 2.62 -4.91
CA ALA A 49 -7.70 2.19 -5.03
C ALA A 49 -7.83 0.67 -5.28
N MET A 50 -6.93 0.09 -6.09
CA MET A 50 -6.88 -1.36 -6.30
C MET A 50 -6.54 -2.12 -5.02
N ALA A 51 -5.60 -1.62 -4.23
CA ALA A 51 -5.22 -2.23 -2.96
C ALA A 51 -6.34 -2.15 -1.92
N GLU A 52 -7.00 -1.00 -1.79
CA GLU A 52 -8.18 -0.84 -0.91
C GLU A 52 -9.33 -1.76 -1.33
N GLY A 53 -9.66 -1.80 -2.64
CA GLY A 53 -10.73 -2.66 -3.14
C GLY A 53 -10.45 -4.15 -2.92
N TYR A 54 -9.19 -4.57 -3.12
CA TYR A 54 -8.79 -5.95 -2.85
C TYR A 54 -8.92 -6.28 -1.36
N LEU A 55 -8.42 -5.40 -0.48
CA LEU A 55 -8.47 -5.60 0.96
C LEU A 55 -9.92 -5.68 1.48
N LEU A 56 -10.81 -4.82 0.97
CA LEU A 56 -12.25 -4.89 1.27
C LEU A 56 -12.87 -6.21 0.85
N GLY A 57 -12.51 -6.74 -0.33
CA GLY A 57 -12.97 -8.06 -0.77
C GLY A 57 -12.50 -9.20 0.15
N LEU A 58 -11.26 -9.11 0.67
CA LEU A 58 -10.76 -10.09 1.64
C LEU A 58 -11.52 -10.03 2.97
N LEU A 59 -11.90 -8.82 3.41
CA LEU A 59 -12.70 -8.66 4.63
C LEU A 59 -14.10 -9.23 4.44
N ASP A 60 -14.76 -8.93 3.32
CA ASP A 60 -16.11 -9.41 2.99
C ASP A 60 -16.17 -10.95 2.90
N CYS A 61 -15.12 -11.56 2.35
CA CYS A 61 -14.99 -13.01 2.23
C CYS A 61 -14.38 -13.70 3.47
N TYR A 62 -14.19 -12.99 4.59
CA TYR A 62 -13.59 -13.51 5.84
C TYR A 62 -12.18 -14.10 5.68
N HIS A 63 -11.42 -13.65 4.68
CA HIS A 63 -10.01 -14.02 4.48
C HIS A 63 -9.04 -13.21 5.34
N THR A 64 -9.54 -12.19 6.05
CA THR A 64 -8.78 -11.38 7.01
C THR A 64 -9.69 -10.88 8.12
N SER A 65 -9.12 -10.54 9.28
CA SER A 65 -9.87 -9.92 10.37
C SER A 65 -10.02 -8.41 10.13
N ALA A 66 -11.01 -7.79 10.77
CA ALA A 66 -11.18 -6.34 10.71
C ALA A 66 -9.92 -5.60 11.21
N GLU A 67 -9.27 -6.09 12.26
CA GLU A 67 -8.04 -5.50 12.80
C GLU A 67 -6.88 -5.55 11.79
N HIS A 68 -6.66 -6.70 11.13
CA HIS A 68 -5.61 -6.83 10.11
C HIS A 68 -5.94 -6.00 8.87
N HIS A 69 -7.21 -5.96 8.48
CA HIS A 69 -7.70 -5.08 7.40
C HIS A 69 -7.39 -3.61 7.71
N ASP A 70 -7.82 -3.08 8.87
CA ASP A 70 -7.60 -1.67 9.20
C ASP A 70 -6.11 -1.32 9.31
N ALA A 71 -5.28 -2.22 9.86
CA ALA A 71 -3.83 -2.02 9.89
C ALA A 71 -3.23 -1.89 8.49
N VAL A 72 -3.57 -2.81 7.57
CA VAL A 72 -3.04 -2.79 6.20
C VAL A 72 -3.61 -1.63 5.39
N ARG A 73 -4.89 -1.29 5.58
CA ARG A 73 -5.51 -0.12 4.95
C ARG A 73 -4.77 1.16 5.36
N GLN A 74 -4.49 1.34 6.64
CA GLN A 74 -3.78 2.50 7.15
C GLN A 74 -2.36 2.58 6.57
N TYR A 75 -1.66 1.44 6.50
CA TYR A 75 -0.33 1.35 5.89
C TYR A 75 -0.35 1.79 4.41
N LEU A 76 -1.27 1.23 3.61
CA LEU A 76 -1.43 1.56 2.19
C LEU A 76 -1.75 3.06 1.99
N HIS A 77 -2.57 3.62 2.86
CA HIS A 77 -2.93 5.04 2.84
C HIS A 77 -1.72 5.94 3.10
N ASN A 78 -0.95 5.65 4.15
CA ASN A 78 0.25 6.41 4.48
C ASN A 78 1.30 6.31 3.36
N LEU A 79 1.47 5.11 2.80
CA LEU A 79 2.37 4.87 1.67
C LEU A 79 1.97 5.69 0.44
N ALA A 80 0.67 5.75 0.11
CA ALA A 80 0.17 6.56 -0.98
C ALA A 80 0.41 8.05 -0.76
N ILE A 81 0.15 8.58 0.45
CA ILE A 81 0.43 9.97 0.82
C ILE A 81 1.93 10.26 0.64
N ALA A 82 2.79 9.42 1.21
CA ALA A 82 4.23 9.61 1.16
C ALA A 82 4.72 9.59 -0.30
N ARG A 83 4.16 8.71 -1.13
CA ARG A 83 4.49 8.67 -2.55
C ARG A 83 3.98 9.90 -3.32
N LEU A 84 2.78 10.39 -3.03
CA LEU A 84 2.27 11.63 -3.62
C LEU A 84 3.16 12.85 -3.29
N LYS A 85 3.75 12.92 -2.08
CA LYS A 85 4.72 13.95 -1.72
C LYS A 85 5.94 13.90 -2.66
N VAL A 86 6.48 12.71 -2.92
CA VAL A 86 7.63 12.49 -3.82
C VAL A 86 7.30 12.88 -5.26
N VAL A 87 6.16 12.42 -5.78
CA VAL A 87 5.72 12.76 -7.15
C VAL A 87 5.54 14.26 -7.31
N LYS A 88 4.89 14.93 -6.34
CA LYS A 88 4.71 16.39 -6.35
C LYS A 88 6.04 17.14 -6.31
N ALA A 89 7.04 16.64 -5.59
CA ALA A 89 8.37 17.23 -5.54
C ALA A 89 9.11 17.11 -6.89
N LYS A 90 8.93 16.00 -7.62
CA LYS A 90 9.50 15.81 -8.96
C LYS A 90 8.88 16.75 -9.99
N VAL A 91 7.56 16.92 -10.00
CA VAL A 91 6.86 17.81 -10.96
C VAL A 91 7.25 19.29 -10.80
N ARG A 92 7.72 19.68 -9.60
CA ARG A 92 8.14 21.07 -9.31
C ARG A 92 9.60 21.36 -9.62
N ARG A 93 10.42 20.34 -9.94
CA ARG A 93 11.81 20.49 -10.36
C ARG A 93 11.91 20.43 -11.87
#